data_AF-A0A9D8E8Z2-F1
#
_entry.id   AF-A0A9D8E8Z2-F1
#
_cell.length_a   1.000
_cell.length_b   1.000
_cell.length_c   1.000
_cell.angle_alpha   90.00
_cell.angle_beta   90.00
_cell.angle_gamma   90.00
#
_symmetry.space_group_name_H-M   'P 1'
#
loop_
_entity.id
_entity.type
_entity.pdbx_description
1 polymer ?
#
loop_
_entity_poly.entity_id
_entity_poly.type
_entity_poly.pdbx_seq_one_letter_code
_entity_poly.pdbx_strand_id
1 'polypeptide(L)' 'GAAFLYAHLDSYPAGQASGQWVAAGTVIGYNGDTGNAAPGGYHLHFEIRPLGNDGPAVNPYPTLRRHGC' A
#
# COMPACT_ATOMS: atom_id res chain seq x y z
N GLY A 1 -12.76 9.71 4.42
CA GLY A 1 -12.61 8.26 4.63
C GLY A 1 -11.15 7.96 4.93
N ALA A 2 -10.83 6.74 5.39
CA ALA A 2 -9.44 6.34 5.55
C ALA A 2 -8.74 6.26 4.18
N ALA A 3 -7.43 6.45 4.17
CA ALA A 3 -6.56 6.23 3.02
C ALA A 3 -5.50 5.17 3.35
N PHE A 4 -5.05 4.47 2.31
CA PHE A 4 -4.03 3.43 2.41
C PHE A 4 -2.93 3.71 1.39
N LEU A 5 -1.68 3.62 1.81
CA LEU A 5 -0.51 3.80 0.94
C LEU A 5 0.19 2.45 0.76
N TYR A 6 0.58 2.16 -0.48
CA TYR A 6 1.37 0.99 -0.86
C TYR A 6 2.58 1.52 -1.65
N ALA A 7 3.80 1.22 -1.18
CA ALA A 7 5.03 1.72 -1.79
C ALA A 7 6.09 0.62 -1.97
N HIS A 8 7.18 0.99 -2.65
CA HIS A 8 8.22 0.08 -3.16
C HIS A 8 7.73 -0.89 -4.23
N LEU A 9 6.64 -0.57 -4.92
CA LEU A 9 6.10 -1.44 -5.97
C LEU A 9 7.05 -1.46 -7.18
N ASP A 10 7.23 -2.63 -7.77
CA ASP A 10 8.02 -2.83 -8.99
C ASP A 10 7.19 -2.47 -10.23
N SER A 11 5.91 -2.87 -10.23
CA SER A 11 5.02 -2.70 -11.37
C SER A 11 3.54 -2.68 -10.96
N TYR A 12 2.69 -2.31 -11.92
CA TYR A 12 1.24 -2.25 -11.78
C TYR A 12 0.55 -3.21 -12.76
N PRO A 13 -0.63 -3.74 -12.44
CA PRO A 13 -1.43 -4.49 -13.40
C PRO A 13 -1.75 -3.67 -14.66
N ALA A 14 -1.87 -4.36 -15.80
CA ALA A 14 -2.24 -3.71 -17.04
C ALA A 14 -3.60 -3.00 -16.92
N GLY A 15 -3.67 -1.76 -17.37
CA GLY A 15 -4.89 -0.94 -17.30
C GLY A 15 -5.17 -0.31 -15.93
N GLN A 16 -4.27 -0.47 -14.94
CA GLN A 16 -4.37 0.25 -13.67
C GLN A 16 -4.18 1.76 -13.89
N ALA A 17 -5.08 2.57 -13.34
CA ALA A 17 -5.04 4.03 -13.48
C ALA A 17 -5.63 4.74 -12.24
N SER A 18 -5.22 5.99 -12.03
CA SER A 18 -5.77 6.85 -10.98
C SER A 18 -7.27 7.08 -11.15
N GLY A 19 -8.00 7.13 -10.04
CA GLY A 19 -9.46 7.34 -10.03
C GLY A 19 -10.28 6.08 -10.27
N GLN A 20 -9.65 4.93 -10.52
CA GLN A 20 -10.35 3.65 -10.58
C GLN A 20 -10.85 3.20 -9.20
N TRP A 21 -12.05 2.63 -9.18
CA TRP A 21 -12.58 1.95 -8.01
C TRP A 21 -11.94 0.58 -7.84
N VAL A 22 -11.58 0.24 -6.61
CA VAL A 22 -11.03 -1.06 -6.23
C VAL A 22 -11.80 -1.63 -5.05
N ALA A 23 -11.79 -2.95 -4.91
CA ALA A 23 -12.34 -3.65 -3.76
C ALA A 23 -11.22 -4.36 -2.98
N ALA A 24 -11.52 -4.80 -1.76
CA ALA A 24 -10.59 -5.67 -1.03
C ALA A 24 -10.31 -6.94 -1.86
N GLY A 25 -9.02 -7.26 -2.04
CA GLY A 25 -8.57 -8.37 -2.89
C GLY A 25 -8.27 -7.99 -4.34
N THR A 26 -8.58 -6.77 -4.79
CA THR A 26 -8.10 -6.27 -6.09
C THR A 26 -6.59 -6.12 -6.06
N VAL A 27 -5.89 -6.74 -7.04
CA VAL A 27 -4.45 -6.52 -7.23
C VAL A 27 -4.25 -5.11 -7.75
N ILE A 28 -3.43 -4.32 -7.05
CA ILE A 28 -3.13 -2.92 -7.41
C ILE A 28 -1.64 -2.68 -7.67
N GLY A 29 -0.81 -3.70 -7.55
CA GLY A 29 0.64 -3.58 -7.72
C GLY A 29 1.37 -4.88 -7.40
N TYR A 30 2.64 -4.94 -7.77
CA TYR A 30 3.55 -6.05 -7.50
C TYR A 30 4.73 -5.58 -6.64
N ASN A 31 5.13 -6.40 -5.67
CA ASN A 31 6.17 -6.07 -4.71
C ASN A 31 7.52 -5.83 -5.39
N GLY A 32 8.25 -4.82 -4.94
CA GLY A 32 9.53 -4.40 -5.50
C GLY A 32 10.48 -3.87 -4.42
N ASP A 33 11.50 -3.16 -4.88
CA ASP A 33 12.52 -2.46 -4.09
C ASP A 33 12.75 -1.03 -4.61
N THR A 34 11.73 -0.43 -5.23
CA THR A 34 11.81 0.90 -5.84
C THR A 34 11.75 2.04 -4.82
N GLY A 35 12.20 3.24 -5.21
CA GLY A 35 12.14 4.44 -4.37
C GLY A 35 13.29 4.51 -3.36
N ASN A 36 12.97 4.61 -2.07
CA ASN A 36 13.97 4.67 -0.99
C ASN A 36 14.21 3.32 -0.30
N ALA A 37 13.70 2.21 -0.85
CA ALA A 37 14.11 0.88 -0.42
C ALA A 37 15.58 0.61 -0.82
N ALA A 38 16.27 -0.23 -0.06
CA ALA A 38 17.62 -0.65 -0.41
C ALA A 38 17.58 -1.58 -1.63
N PRO A 39 18.55 -1.52 -2.57
CA PRO A 39 18.63 -2.46 -3.69
C PRO A 39 18.64 -3.92 -3.23
N GLY A 40 17.75 -4.75 -3.79
CA GLY A 40 17.54 -6.15 -3.39
C GLY A 40 16.73 -6.32 -2.09
N GLY A 41 16.38 -5.24 -1.41
CA GLY A 41 15.56 -5.22 -0.20
C GLY A 41 14.07 -5.24 -0.54
N TYR A 42 13.60 -6.28 -1.22
CA TYR A 42 12.21 -6.42 -1.64
C TYR A 42 11.25 -6.49 -0.46
N HIS A 43 10.35 -5.51 -0.33
CA HIS A 43 9.32 -5.49 0.70
C HIS A 43 8.20 -4.50 0.37
N LEU A 44 7.03 -4.73 0.96
CA LEU A 44 5.91 -3.79 0.86
C LEU A 44 6.00 -2.78 2.01
N HIS A 45 6.10 -1.49 1.67
CA HIS A 45 5.74 -0.45 2.61
C HIS A 45 4.22 -0.24 2.57
N PHE A 46 3.58 -0.34 3.73
CA PHE A 46 2.13 -0.18 3.87
C PHE A 46 1.80 0.84 4.96
N GLU A 47 0.92 1.77 4.64
CA GLU A 47 0.50 2.83 5.56
C GLU A 47 -1.03 2.90 5.68
N ILE A 48 -1.52 3.24 6.88
CA ILE A 48 -2.94 3.54 7.13
C ILE A 48 -3.03 4.99 7.62
N ARG A 49 -3.85 5.80 6.94
CA ARG A 49 -4.23 7.16 7.36
C ARG A 49 -5.74 7.22 7.63
N PRO A 50 -6.19 7.12 8.90
CA PRO A 50 -7.62 7.06 9.22
C PRO A 50 -8.41 8.31 8.80
N LEU A 51 -7.72 9.47 8.70
CA LEU A 51 -8.32 10.76 8.38
C LEU A 51 -8.10 11.19 6.91
N GLY A 52 -7.73 10.26 6.03
CA GLY A 52 -7.50 10.51 4.60
C GLY A 52 -6.05 10.89 4.27
N ASN A 53 -5.78 11.23 3.00
CA ASN A 53 -4.42 11.45 2.50
C ASN A 53 -3.63 12.53 3.25
N ASP A 54 -4.32 13.57 3.74
CA ASP A 54 -3.70 14.66 4.49
C ASP A 54 -3.64 14.42 6.01
N GLY A 55 -4.18 13.28 6.46
CA GLY A 55 -4.18 12.87 7.86
C GLY A 55 -2.87 12.20 8.30
N PRO A 56 -2.62 12.11 9.61
CA PRO A 56 -1.45 11.42 10.12
C PRO A 56 -1.54 9.90 9.88
N ALA A 57 -0.38 9.31 9.59
CA ALA A 57 -0.21 7.86 9.60
C ALA A 57 -0.35 7.31 11.03
N VAL A 58 -0.92 6.10 11.15
CA VAL A 58 -0.93 5.33 12.41
C VAL A 58 -0.16 4.03 12.25
N ASN A 59 0.29 3.43 13.36
CA ASN A 59 0.93 2.12 13.32
C ASN A 59 -0.05 1.07 12.74
N PRO A 60 0.25 0.46 11.56
CA PRO A 60 -0.68 -0.45 10.92
C PRO A 60 -0.66 -1.86 11.53
N TYR A 61 0.37 -2.21 12.30
CA TYR A 61 0.61 -3.57 12.79
C TYR A 61 -0.56 -4.16 13.60
N PRO A 62 -1.18 -3.45 14.57
CA PRO A 62 -2.32 -4.00 15.31
C PRO A 62 -3.52 -4.31 14.42
N THR A 63 -3.76 -3.50 13.38
CA THR A 63 -4.84 -3.70 12.41
C THR A 63 -4.54 -4.93 11.54
N LEU A 64 -3.34 -5.03 10.98
CA LEU A 64 -2.91 -6.16 10.16
C LEU A 64 -3.03 -7.48 10.93
N ARG A 65 -2.50 -7.53 12.15
CA ARG A 65 -2.54 -8.71 13.02
C ARG A 65 -3.96 -9.15 13.37
N ARG A 66 -4.90 -8.20 13.50
CA ARG A 66 -6.32 -8.51 13.72
C ARG A 66 -7.01 -9.10 12.49
N HIS A 67 -6.52 -8.79 11.30
CA HIS A 67 -7.11 -9.18 10.02
C HIS A 67 -6.37 -10.33 9.31
N GLY A 68 -5.49 -11.02 10.03
CA GLY A 68 -4.86 -12.26 9.56
C GLY A 68 -3.54 -12.09 8.80
N CYS A 69 -2.89 -10.93 8.95
CA CYS A 69 -1.54 -10.66 8.44
C CYS A 69 -0.50 -10.63 9.56
#